data_AF-A0A6I1JEC3-F1
#
_entry.id   AF-A0A6I1JEC3-F1
#
_cell.length_a   1.000
_cell.length_b   1.000
_cell.length_c   1.000
_cell.angle_alpha   90.00
_cell.angle_beta   90.00
_cell.angle_gamma   90.00
#
_symmetry.space_group_name_H-M   'P 1'
#
loop_
_entity.id
_entity.type
_entity.pdbx_description
1 polymer ?
#
loop_
_entity_poly.entity_id
_entity_poly.type
_entity_poly.pdbx_seq_one_letter_code
_entity_poly.pdbx_strand_id
1 'polypeptide(L)'
;MSSAQKRITHLNGGRVPARFEYDAITGQALKDHLKRLGLDAYGFARLTGANARTVQRWLADEKDVPHWVPLLLTLLELPKALGTARMVTASLISEDRLNPKAGRYPFRDQRDFPDDGPDWLE
;
A
#
# COMPACT_ATOMS: atom_id res chain seq x y z
N MET A 1 16.37 -20.57 9.06
CA MET A 1 16.78 -19.91 7.80
C MET A 1 16.88 -18.42 8.09
N SER A 2 18.09 -17.86 8.05
CA SER A 2 18.37 -16.48 8.45
C SER A 2 18.02 -15.53 7.31
N SER A 3 17.01 -14.68 7.49
CA SER A 3 16.70 -13.60 6.55
C SER A 3 17.76 -12.51 6.73
N ALA A 4 18.45 -12.15 5.65
CA ALA A 4 19.46 -11.10 5.68
C ALA A 4 18.77 -9.72 5.75
N GLN A 5 18.80 -9.08 6.93
CA GLN A 5 18.37 -7.70 7.14
C GLN A 5 19.22 -6.74 6.28
N LYS A 6 18.58 -6.01 5.37
CA LYS A 6 19.22 -4.96 4.57
C LYS A 6 19.11 -3.64 5.35
N ARG A 7 20.19 -3.22 6.00
CA ARG A 7 20.27 -1.94 6.73
C ARG A 7 20.52 -0.79 5.73
N ILE A 8 19.73 0.27 5.84
CA ILE A 8 19.96 1.50 5.06
C ILE A 8 20.98 2.35 5.81
N THR A 9 22.26 2.22 5.46
CA THR A 9 23.34 3.09 5.97
C THR A 9 23.71 4.12 4.91
N HIS A 10 23.39 5.40 5.15
CA HIS A 10 23.96 6.51 4.39
C HIS A 10 25.16 7.06 5.16
N LEU A 11 26.36 6.97 4.59
CA LEU A 11 27.56 7.65 5.10
C LEU A 11 28.09 8.67 4.08
N ASN A 12 28.39 9.86 4.63
CA ASN A 12 29.26 10.94 4.19
C ASN A 12 28.75 12.05 3.26
N GLY A 13 28.60 13.25 3.85
CA GLY A 13 28.41 14.54 3.20
C GLY A 13 27.55 15.52 4.02
N GLY A 14 28.03 16.01 5.16
CA GLY A 14 27.45 17.16 5.89
C GLY A 14 25.97 17.08 6.30
N ARG A 15 25.35 15.90 6.31
CA ARG A 15 23.97 15.70 6.77
C ARG A 15 23.98 15.37 8.25
N VAL A 16 23.17 16.12 9.02
CA VAL A 16 22.79 15.73 10.38
C VAL A 16 22.38 14.24 10.34
N PRO A 17 22.96 13.37 11.19
CA PRO A 17 22.61 11.96 11.19
C PRO A 17 21.10 11.81 11.35
N ALA A 18 20.52 10.82 10.67
CA ALA A 18 19.10 10.55 10.77
C ALA A 18 18.73 10.35 12.25
N ARG A 19 17.68 11.04 12.70
CA ARG A 19 17.23 10.94 14.10
C ARG A 19 16.77 9.51 14.46
N PHE A 20 16.33 8.75 13.47
CA PHE A 20 15.81 7.40 13.62
C PHE A 20 16.27 6.51 12.46
N GLU A 21 16.56 5.25 12.79
CA GLU A 21 16.76 4.17 11.83
C GLU A 21 15.50 3.29 11.82
N TYR A 22 15.07 2.85 10.65
CA TYR A 22 13.89 2.01 10.48
C TYR A 22 14.26 0.75 9.71
N ASP A 23 13.71 -0.39 10.13
CA ASP A 23 13.77 -1.61 9.33
C ASP A 23 12.89 -1.44 8.08
N ALA A 24 13.47 -1.76 6.92
CA ALA A 24 12.75 -1.78 5.66
C ALA A 24 12.12 -3.16 5.43
N ILE A 25 10.85 -3.20 5.00
CA ILE A 25 10.25 -4.44 4.51
C ILE A 25 10.78 -4.76 3.11
N THR A 26 10.86 -6.04 2.77
CA THR A 26 11.20 -6.50 1.42
C THR A 26 10.02 -6.36 0.47
N GLY A 27 10.29 -6.39 -0.84
CA GLY A 27 9.28 -6.46 -1.89
C GLY A 27 8.41 -7.71 -1.76
N GLN A 28 8.98 -8.84 -1.30
CA GLN A 28 8.19 -10.04 -1.02
C GLN A 28 7.22 -9.85 0.16
N ALA A 29 7.67 -9.27 1.27
CA ALA A 29 6.79 -8.98 2.41
C ALA A 29 5.65 -8.02 2.01
N LEU A 30 5.96 -7.03 1.17
CA LEU A 30 4.95 -6.14 0.58
C LEU A 30 3.92 -6.91 -0.25
N LYS A 31 4.36 -7.82 -1.15
CA LYS A 31 3.44 -8.68 -1.93
C LYS A 31 2.49 -9.46 -1.04
N ASP A 32 3.00 -10.02 0.06
CA ASP A 32 2.21 -10.83 0.98
C ASP A 32 1.14 -10.00 1.71
N HIS A 33 1.46 -8.76 2.12
CA HIS A 33 0.47 -7.83 2.66
C HIS A 33 -0.60 -7.46 1.63
N LEU A 34 -0.20 -7.11 0.40
CA LEU A 34 -1.15 -6.77 -0.66
C LEU A 34 -2.09 -7.93 -0.96
N LYS A 35 -1.56 -9.16 -1.01
CA LYS A 35 -2.36 -10.37 -1.21
C LYS A 35 -3.39 -10.57 -0.09
N ARG A 36 -3.00 -10.39 1.18
CA ARG A 36 -3.93 -10.48 2.33
C ARG A 36 -5.06 -9.45 2.27
N LEU A 37 -4.75 -8.26 1.78
CA LEU A 37 -5.71 -7.17 1.62
C LEU A 37 -6.53 -7.27 0.32
N GLY A 38 -6.34 -8.31 -0.50
CA GLY A 38 -7.00 -8.42 -1.80
C GLY A 38 -6.66 -7.26 -2.75
N LEU A 39 -5.46 -6.69 -2.63
CA LEU A 39 -4.97 -5.59 -3.45
C LEU A 39 -3.90 -6.09 -4.42
N ASP A 40 -3.93 -5.57 -5.65
CA ASP A 40 -2.80 -5.63 -6.57
C ASP A 40 -1.98 -4.33 -6.50
N ALA A 41 -0.88 -4.26 -7.25
CA ALA A 41 0.01 -3.11 -7.26
C ALA A 41 -0.72 -1.81 -7.69
N TYR A 42 -1.64 -1.92 -8.66
CA TYR A 42 -2.41 -0.78 -9.15
C TYR A 42 -3.48 -0.34 -8.17
N GLY A 43 -4.16 -1.27 -7.51
CA GLY A 43 -5.11 -1.02 -6.43
C GLY A 43 -4.44 -0.32 -5.25
N PHE A 44 -3.24 -0.75 -4.85
CA PHE A 44 -2.47 -0.08 -3.81
C PHE A 44 -2.01 1.32 -4.24
N ALA A 45 -1.49 1.46 -5.46
CA ALA A 45 -1.10 2.76 -6.02
C ALA A 45 -2.28 3.73 -6.05
N ARG A 46 -3.46 3.24 -6.43
CA ARG A 46 -4.70 4.01 -6.46
C ARG A 46 -5.17 4.41 -5.08
N LEU A 47 -5.17 3.46 -4.13
CA LEU A 47 -5.60 3.69 -2.74
C LEU A 47 -4.78 4.79 -2.08
N THR A 48 -3.46 4.79 -2.33
CA THR A 48 -2.49 5.65 -1.65
C THR A 48 -2.08 6.90 -2.41
N GLY A 49 -2.38 6.97 -3.71
CA GLY A 49 -1.84 7.98 -4.62
C GLY A 49 -0.37 7.78 -5.00
N ALA A 50 0.26 6.68 -4.59
CA ALA A 50 1.62 6.36 -4.98
C ALA A 50 1.71 6.09 -6.49
N ASN A 51 2.85 6.44 -7.10
CA ASN A 51 3.07 6.15 -8.51
C ASN A 51 3.17 4.63 -8.76
N ALA A 52 2.34 4.08 -9.66
CA ALA A 52 2.29 2.65 -9.93
C ALA A 52 3.63 2.02 -10.35
N ARG A 53 4.45 2.74 -11.14
CA ARG A 53 5.80 2.28 -11.48
C ARG A 53 6.70 2.21 -10.24
N THR A 54 6.54 3.15 -9.31
CA THR A 54 7.29 3.12 -8.05
C THR A 54 6.86 1.93 -7.19
N VAL A 55 5.56 1.64 -7.11
CA VAL A 55 5.05 0.44 -6.41
C VAL A 55 5.62 -0.83 -7.02
N GLN A 56 5.65 -0.95 -8.35
CA GLN A 56 6.27 -2.10 -9.02
C GLN A 56 7.76 -2.27 -8.66
N ARG A 57 8.50 -1.16 -8.58
CA ARG A 57 9.91 -1.18 -8.16
C ARG A 57 10.10 -1.58 -6.69
N TRP A 58 9.15 -1.23 -5.81
CA TRP A 58 9.14 -1.72 -4.43
C TRP A 58 8.92 -3.24 -4.39
N LEU A 59 7.96 -3.76 -5.15
CA LEU A 59 7.66 -5.18 -5.23
C LEU A 59 8.80 -6.01 -5.86
N ALA A 60 9.63 -5.38 -6.69
CA ALA A 60 10.79 -5.98 -7.33
C ALA A 60 12.10 -5.83 -6.51
N ASP A 61 12.04 -5.25 -5.30
CA ASP A 61 13.22 -4.93 -4.48
C ASP A 61 14.26 -4.01 -5.18
N GLU A 62 13.84 -3.30 -6.23
CA GLU A 62 14.67 -2.34 -6.98
C GLU A 62 14.72 -0.95 -6.32
N LYS A 63 13.87 -0.73 -5.32
CA LYS A 63 13.78 0.50 -4.54
C LYS A 63 13.28 0.17 -3.14
N ASP A 64 13.86 0.81 -2.14
CA ASP A 64 13.44 0.64 -0.75
C ASP A 64 11.99 1.12 -0.55
N VAL A 65 11.26 0.37 0.27
CA VAL A 65 9.88 0.68 0.66
C VAL A 65 9.90 1.76 1.74
N PRO A 66 9.25 2.94 1.55
CA PRO A 66 9.18 3.97 2.57
C PRO A 66 8.47 3.46 3.83
N HIS A 67 8.92 3.88 5.01
CA HIS A 67 8.39 3.43 6.31
C HIS A 67 6.86 3.61 6.49
N TRP A 68 6.26 4.64 5.87
CA TRP A 68 4.81 4.84 5.96
C TRP A 68 4.00 3.71 5.30
N VAL A 69 4.59 2.97 4.36
CA VAL A 69 3.91 1.88 3.64
C VAL A 69 3.59 0.70 4.57
N PRO A 70 4.54 0.06 5.28
CA PRO A 70 4.20 -0.98 6.24
C PRO A 70 3.26 -0.49 7.34
N LEU A 71 3.43 0.75 7.83
CA LEU A 71 2.50 1.35 8.79
C LEU A 71 1.06 1.37 8.25
N LEU A 72 0.87 1.86 7.02
CA LEU A 72 -0.45 1.89 6.39
C LEU A 72 -1.02 0.48 6.19
N LEU A 73 -0.21 -0.47 5.73
CA LEU A 73 -0.66 -1.84 5.51
C LEU A 73 -1.19 -2.47 6.79
N THR A 74 -0.49 -2.28 7.92
CA THR A 74 -0.96 -2.73 9.23
C THR A 74 -2.28 -2.05 9.64
N LEU A 75 -2.44 -0.75 9.35
CA LEU A 75 -3.70 -0.05 9.64
C LEU A 75 -4.86 -0.54 8.76
N LEU A 76 -4.60 -0.92 7.51
CA LEU A 76 -5.62 -1.43 6.59
C LEU A 76 -6.11 -2.84 6.95
N GLU A 77 -5.33 -3.60 7.71
CA GLU A 77 -5.74 -4.91 8.25
C GLU A 77 -6.74 -4.80 9.41
N LEU A 78 -6.98 -3.59 9.95
CA LEU A 78 -7.99 -3.38 10.99
C LEU A 78 -9.42 -3.57 10.42
N PRO A 79 -10.38 -4.05 11.24
CA PRO A 79 -11.77 -4.22 10.80
C PRO A 79 -12.33 -2.95 10.15
N LYS A 80 -12.94 -3.10 8.97
CA LYS A 80 -13.55 -2.01 8.17
C LYS A 80 -12.58 -0.93 7.66
N ALA A 81 -11.29 -0.99 7.98
CA ALA A 81 -10.34 0.05 7.59
C ALA A 81 -10.11 0.09 6.07
N LEU A 82 -9.95 -1.07 5.42
CA LEU A 82 -9.78 -1.13 3.97
C LEU A 82 -10.99 -0.60 3.21
N GLY A 83 -12.21 -1.00 3.58
CA GLY A 83 -13.45 -0.48 3.00
C GLY A 83 -13.56 1.03 3.18
N THR A 84 -13.30 1.53 4.39
CA THR A 84 -13.29 2.97 4.68
C THR A 84 -12.26 3.72 3.82
N ALA A 85 -11.04 3.20 3.72
CA ALA A 85 -9.99 3.80 2.91
C ALA A 85 -10.38 3.85 1.43
N ARG A 86 -10.99 2.78 0.89
CA ARG A 86 -11.50 2.76 -0.49
C ARG A 86 -12.59 3.83 -0.70
N MET A 87 -13.53 3.99 0.23
CA MET A 87 -14.56 5.04 0.15
C MET A 87 -13.96 6.45 0.17
N VAL A 88 -13.03 6.71 1.10
CA VAL A 88 -12.34 7.99 1.19
C VAL A 88 -11.60 8.26 -0.12
N THR A 89 -10.81 7.33 -0.62
CA THR A 89 -10.09 7.49 -1.89
C THR A 89 -11.05 7.70 -3.06
N ALA A 90 -12.17 6.96 -3.15
CA ALA A 90 -13.19 7.16 -4.17
C ALA A 90 -13.83 8.56 -4.14
N SER A 91 -13.93 9.17 -2.95
CA SER A 91 -14.40 10.57 -2.80
C SER A 91 -13.36 11.60 -3.26
N LEU A 92 -12.06 11.26 -3.16
CA LEU A 92 -10.94 12.13 -3.51
C LEU A 92 -10.53 12.05 -4.99
N ILE A 93 -10.83 10.95 -5.69
CA ILE A 93 -10.57 10.83 -7.12
C ILE A 93 -11.57 11.69 -7.91
N SER A 94 -11.07 12.72 -8.59
CA SER A 94 -11.87 13.56 -9.48
C SER A 94 -12.13 12.92 -10.84
N GLU A 95 -11.15 12.19 -11.39
CA GLU A 95 -11.17 11.63 -12.74
C GLU A 95 -10.23 10.40 -12.83
N ASP A 96 -10.66 9.33 -13.52
CA ASP A 96 -9.78 8.26 -14.01
C ASP A 96 -9.51 8.48 -15.51
N ARG A 97 -8.37 9.10 -15.83
CA ARG A 97 -7.97 9.43 -17.21
C ARG A 97 -7.70 8.21 -18.09
N LEU A 98 -7.40 7.06 -17.48
CA LEU A 98 -7.14 5.83 -18.23
C LEU A 98 -8.45 5.07 -18.51
N ASN A 99 -9.48 5.27 -17.69
CA ASN A 99 -10.81 4.69 -17.88
C ASN A 99 -11.92 5.75 -17.77
N PRO A 100 -11.98 6.74 -18.68
CA PRO A 100 -12.97 7.83 -18.61
C PRO A 100 -14.42 7.34 -18.71
N LYS A 101 -14.64 6.15 -19.29
CA LYS A 101 -15.96 5.51 -19.41
C LYS A 101 -16.45 4.86 -18.11
N ALA A 102 -15.58 4.66 -17.12
CA ALA A 102 -15.97 4.08 -15.83
C ALA A 102 -16.76 5.06 -14.94
N GLY A 103 -16.92 6.33 -15.36
CA GLY A 103 -17.63 7.36 -14.61
C GLY A 103 -16.86 7.83 -13.38
N ARG A 104 -17.55 8.45 -12.42
CA ARG A 104 -17.00 8.71 -11.08
C ARG A 104 -16.74 7.35 -10.42
N TYR A 105 -15.53 7.19 -9.89
CA TYR A 105 -14.95 5.91 -9.48
C TYR A 105 -15.89 5.05 -8.59
N PRO A 106 -15.93 3.71 -8.78
CA PRO A 106 -16.76 2.80 -7.97
C PRO A 106 -16.36 2.84 -6.47
N PHE A 107 -17.21 2.31 -5.59
CA PHE A 107 -17.02 2.26 -4.11
C PHE A 107 -17.39 3.51 -3.32
N ARG A 108 -18.36 4.29 -3.79
CA ARG A 108 -18.93 5.39 -2.98
C ARG A 108 -19.87 4.87 -1.90
N ASP A 109 -20.44 3.68 -2.10
CA ASP A 109 -21.35 3.05 -1.18
C ASP A 109 -20.68 1.83 -0.53
N GLN A 110 -20.95 1.62 0.75
CA GLN A 110 -20.46 0.45 1.47
C GLN A 110 -21.05 -0.86 0.89
N ARG A 111 -22.20 -0.78 0.23
CA ARG A 111 -22.86 -1.89 -0.48
C ARG A 111 -22.15 -2.32 -1.77
N ASP A 112 -21.24 -1.49 -2.28
CA ASP A 112 -20.42 -1.82 -3.45
C ASP A 112 -19.20 -2.69 -3.07
N PHE A 113 -18.97 -2.91 -1.77
CA PHE A 113 -18.01 -3.89 -1.32
C PHE A 113 -18.72 -5.25 -1.22
N PRO A 114 -18.13 -6.33 -1.76
CA PRO A 114 -18.38 -7.64 -1.17
C PRO A 114 -18.15 -7.50 0.35
N ASP A 115 -18.89 -8.24 1.18
CA ASP A 115 -18.49 -8.37 2.58
C ASP A 115 -17.14 -9.08 2.57
N ASP A 116 -16.03 -8.33 2.46
CA ASP A 116 -14.66 -8.83 2.48
C ASP A 116 -14.27 -9.29 3.91
N GLY A 117 -15.25 -9.48 4.80
CA GLY A 117 -15.03 -10.23 6.02
C GLY A 117 -14.61 -11.63 5.63
N PRO A 118 -13.54 -12.19 6.21
CA PRO A 118 -13.16 -13.54 5.86
C PRO A 118 -14.31 -14.51 6.17
N ASP A 119 -14.73 -15.29 5.17
CA ASP A 119 -15.76 -16.35 5.24
C ASP A 119 -15.42 -17.51 6.22
N TRP A 120 -14.39 -17.36 7.06
CA TRP A 120 -13.91 -18.37 8.01
C TRP A 120 -14.17 -18.01 9.48
N LEU A 121 -15.12 -17.13 9.75
CA LEU A 121 -15.62 -16.81 11.10
C LEU A 121 -17.11 -17.17 11.32
N GLU A 122 -17.64 -18.12 10.53
CA GLU A 122 -18.89 -18.85 10.80
C GLU A 122 -18.61 -20.33 11.09
#